data_AF-A0A3D4D192-F1
#
_entry.id   AF-A0A3D4D192-F1
#
_cell.length_a   1.000
_cell.length_b   1.000
_cell.length_c   1.000
_cell.angle_alpha   90.00
_cell.angle_beta   90.00
_cell.angle_gamma   90.00
#
_symmetry.space_group_name_H-M   'P 1'
#
loop_
_entity.id
_entity.type
_entity.pdbx_description
1 polymer ?
#
loop_
_entity_poly.entity_id
_entity_poly.type
_entity_poly.pdbx_seq_one_letter_code
_entity_poly.pdbx_strand_id
1 'polypeptide(L)'
;MQAQAENQVGVHSLPPGSAASLATDPACLSQTCRLLEDHGLATPAELKELQHHGQGPLRGPRPWDALEFLAALRIREPEARPLEVERLGRSLSQSLGQPLALVPFASKMPTPSVFYDMNESLLLECRKLMTPVLYAEELEVIGIGSINPAALRISAQTIMQCIADKTGTTPMVSSVLLHHEGWISLCQQQFGI
;
A
#
# COMPACT_ATOMS: atom_id res chain seq x y z
N MET A 1 33.90 -55.03 16.76
CA MET A 1 34.55 -53.97 15.97
C MET A 1 33.64 -53.62 14.79
N GLN A 2 33.25 -52.34 14.68
CA GLN A 2 32.79 -51.55 13.51
C GLN A 2 31.94 -52.27 12.43
N ALA A 3 30.64 -52.01 12.22
CA ALA A 3 29.94 -50.77 11.82
C ALA A 3 30.31 -50.24 10.42
N GLN A 4 29.44 -50.46 9.43
CA GLN A 4 29.02 -49.46 8.42
C GLN A 4 27.88 -50.03 7.57
N ALA A 5 26.66 -49.60 7.87
CA ALA A 5 25.51 -49.69 6.98
C ALA A 5 25.40 -48.31 6.30
N GLU A 6 25.52 -48.30 4.98
CA GLU A 6 25.33 -47.13 4.13
C GLU A 6 23.87 -46.70 4.19
N ASN A 7 23.59 -45.65 4.97
CA ASN A 7 22.27 -45.05 5.04
C ASN A 7 22.15 -44.01 3.92
N GLN A 8 21.19 -44.26 3.03
CA GLN A 8 20.78 -43.34 1.96
C GLN A 8 20.37 -42.00 2.58
N VAL A 9 21.18 -40.96 2.38
CA VAL A 9 20.77 -39.60 2.68
C VAL A 9 19.92 -39.13 1.51
N GLY A 10 18.60 -39.15 1.73
CA GLY A 10 17.63 -38.53 0.84
C GLY A 10 18.04 -37.10 0.53
N VAL A 11 18.09 -36.79 -0.76
CA VAL A 11 18.20 -35.43 -1.27
C VAL A 11 16.93 -34.70 -0.86
N HIS A 12 16.95 -34.06 0.31
CA HIS A 12 15.99 -33.02 0.65
C HIS A 12 16.22 -31.86 -0.31
N SER A 13 15.49 -31.90 -1.42
CA SER A 13 15.30 -30.77 -2.30
C SER A 13 14.63 -29.67 -1.48
N LEU A 14 15.39 -28.62 -1.16
CA LEU A 14 14.85 -27.38 -0.62
C LEU A 14 13.75 -26.88 -1.57
N PRO A 15 12.56 -26.49 -1.07
CA PRO A 15 11.55 -25.88 -1.91
C PRO A 15 12.12 -24.61 -2.54
N PRO A 16 11.78 -24.32 -3.82
CA PRO A 16 12.26 -23.13 -4.50
C PRO A 16 11.89 -21.90 -3.66
N GLY A 17 12.89 -21.06 -3.43
CA GLY A 17 12.86 -19.99 -2.43
C GLY A 17 11.57 -19.19 -2.43
N SER A 18 10.97 -19.10 -1.24
CA SER A 18 10.08 -17.99 -0.89
C SER A 18 10.81 -16.70 -1.25
N ALA A 19 10.45 -16.09 -2.39
CA ALA A 19 10.92 -14.76 -2.71
C ALA A 19 10.47 -13.87 -1.56
N ALA A 20 11.43 -13.36 -0.77
CA ALA A 20 11.11 -12.52 0.36
C ALA A 20 10.25 -11.35 -0.13
N SER A 21 9.03 -11.22 0.41
CA SER A 21 8.16 -10.10 0.07
C SER A 21 8.90 -8.81 0.37
N LEU A 22 8.92 -7.88 -0.58
CA LEU A 22 9.51 -6.57 -0.38
C LEU A 22 8.71 -5.78 0.65
N ALA A 23 9.36 -4.81 1.29
CA ALA A 23 8.73 -3.98 2.30
C ALA A 23 7.50 -3.23 1.75
N THR A 24 7.54 -2.76 0.49
CA THR A 24 6.42 -2.13 -0.23
C THR A 24 6.39 -2.57 -1.69
N ASP A 25 5.34 -2.18 -2.40
CA ASP A 25 5.27 -2.29 -3.86
C ASP A 25 6.35 -1.42 -4.54
N PRO A 26 7.22 -1.99 -5.41
CA PRO A 26 8.29 -1.23 -6.07
C PRO A 26 7.80 -0.10 -6.96
N ALA A 27 6.67 -0.27 -7.64
CA ALA A 27 6.14 0.77 -8.53
C ALA A 27 5.59 1.93 -7.70
N CYS A 28 4.89 1.64 -6.61
CA CYS A 28 4.42 2.64 -5.64
C CYS A 28 5.59 3.41 -5.02
N LEU A 29 6.65 2.71 -4.59
CA LEU A 29 7.85 3.35 -4.05
C LEU A 29 8.51 4.27 -5.08
N SER A 30 8.73 3.78 -6.30
CA SER A 30 9.36 4.56 -7.37
C SER A 30 8.55 5.82 -7.71
N GLN A 31 7.22 5.68 -7.86
CA GLN A 31 6.34 6.82 -8.13
C GLN A 31 6.31 7.81 -6.97
N THR A 32 6.24 7.33 -5.72
CA THR A 32 6.25 8.19 -4.54
C THR A 32 7.58 8.96 -4.43
N CYS A 33 8.72 8.28 -4.55
CA CYS A 33 10.04 8.92 -4.52
C CYS A 33 10.18 9.99 -5.60
N ARG A 34 9.75 9.70 -6.82
CA ARG A 34 9.80 10.66 -7.92
C ARG A 34 8.95 11.90 -7.64
N LEU A 35 7.72 11.72 -7.15
CA LEU A 35 6.85 12.85 -6.78
C LEU A 35 7.44 13.67 -5.62
N LEU A 36 8.09 13.02 -4.66
CA LEU A 36 8.77 13.70 -3.58
C LEU A 36 9.96 14.53 -4.08
N GLU A 37 10.74 13.99 -5.03
CA GLU A 37 11.89 14.66 -5.65
C GLU A 37 11.47 15.84 -6.55
N ASP A 38 10.59 15.58 -7.51
CA ASP A 38 10.15 16.54 -8.54
C ASP A 38 9.53 17.82 -7.93
N HIS A 39 8.99 17.70 -6.70
CA HIS A 39 8.33 18.80 -5.99
C HIS A 39 9.09 19.29 -4.75
N GLY A 40 10.33 18.84 -4.54
CA GLY A 40 11.16 19.27 -3.41
C GLY A 40 10.56 18.95 -2.04
N LEU A 41 9.75 17.89 -1.97
CA LEU A 41 9.09 17.45 -0.73
C LEU A 41 9.98 16.50 0.09
N ALA A 42 11.09 16.01 -0.47
CA ALA A 42 12.13 15.27 0.23
C ALA A 42 13.53 15.65 -0.26
N THR A 43 14.51 15.53 0.64
CA THR A 43 15.92 15.75 0.31
C THR A 43 16.52 14.50 -0.35
N PRO A 44 17.63 14.61 -1.12
CA PRO A 44 18.31 13.46 -1.71
C PRO A 44 18.75 12.41 -0.67
N ALA A 45 19.13 12.84 0.54
CA ALA A 45 19.50 11.94 1.62
C ALA A 45 18.30 11.13 2.13
N GLU A 46 17.16 11.79 2.34
CA GLU A 46 15.91 11.14 2.74
C GLU A 46 15.44 10.15 1.67
N LEU A 47 15.48 10.53 0.38
CA LEU A 47 15.11 9.65 -0.73
C LEU A 47 15.98 8.40 -0.81
N LYS A 48 17.29 8.54 -0.55
CA LYS A 48 18.22 7.41 -0.51
C LYS A 48 17.86 6.42 0.60
N GLU A 49 17.57 6.91 1.81
CA GLU A 49 17.12 6.06 2.92
C GLU A 49 15.79 5.38 2.61
N LEU A 50 14.85 6.11 1.99
CA LEU A 50 13.55 5.60 1.55
C LEU A 50 13.71 4.45 0.56
N GLN A 51 14.53 4.63 -0.47
CA GLN A 51 14.79 3.58 -1.46
C GLN A 51 15.48 2.36 -0.84
N HIS A 52 16.49 2.60 0.01
CA HIS A 52 17.23 1.53 0.67
C HIS A 52 16.31 0.66 1.54
N HIS A 53 15.46 1.29 2.37
CA HIS A 53 14.53 0.56 3.20
C HIS A 53 13.42 -0.11 2.38
N GLY A 54 12.89 0.54 1.35
CA GLY A 54 11.78 0.03 0.56
C GLY A 54 12.09 -1.18 -0.31
N GLN A 55 13.35 -1.31 -0.71
CA GLN A 55 13.89 -2.47 -1.41
C GLN A 55 14.30 -3.60 -0.45
N GLY A 56 14.26 -3.35 0.86
CA GLY A 56 14.51 -4.34 1.89
C GLY A 56 13.38 -5.37 2.01
N PRO A 57 13.63 -6.48 2.73
CA PRO A 57 12.60 -7.46 3.03
C PRO A 57 11.54 -6.87 3.96
N LEU A 58 10.29 -7.29 3.78
CA LEU A 58 9.19 -6.97 4.68
C LEU A 58 9.50 -7.44 6.11
N ARG A 59 9.41 -6.52 7.06
CA ARG A 59 9.57 -6.79 8.49
C ARG A 59 8.29 -6.43 9.22
N GLY A 60 7.51 -7.44 9.60
CA GLY A 60 6.24 -7.26 10.31
C GLY A 60 5.03 -7.70 9.49
N PRO A 61 3.81 -7.45 10.01
CA PRO A 61 2.57 -7.98 9.45
C PRO A 61 2.05 -7.22 8.22
N ARG A 62 2.51 -5.98 8.01
CA ARG A 62 2.01 -5.06 6.98
C ARG A 62 3.11 -4.48 6.12
N PRO A 63 2.85 -4.20 4.84
CA PRO A 63 3.71 -3.34 4.05
C PRO A 63 3.94 -2.00 4.76
N TRP A 64 5.11 -1.43 4.56
CA TRP A 64 5.37 -0.05 4.98
C TRP A 64 4.84 0.94 3.91
N ASP A 65 4.48 2.13 4.35
CA ASP A 65 4.23 3.25 3.44
C ASP A 65 5.38 4.26 3.48
N ALA A 66 5.70 4.82 2.30
CA ALA A 66 6.80 5.74 2.15
C ALA A 66 6.62 7.06 2.94
N LEU A 67 5.38 7.55 3.07
CA LEU A 67 5.09 8.79 3.79
C LEU A 67 5.18 8.59 5.31
N GLU A 68 4.72 7.44 5.81
CA GLU A 68 4.94 7.05 7.22
C GLU A 68 6.43 7.01 7.57
N PHE A 69 7.24 6.36 6.72
CA PHE A 69 8.67 6.28 6.96
C PHE A 69 9.33 7.64 6.95
N LEU A 70 9.02 8.47 5.95
CA LEU A 70 9.59 9.81 5.85
C LEU A 70 9.18 10.69 7.04
N ALA A 71 7.94 10.58 7.52
CA ALA A 71 7.49 11.26 8.73
C ALA A 71 8.28 10.79 9.96
N ALA A 72 8.52 9.48 10.09
CA ALA A 72 9.32 8.93 11.19
C ALA A 72 10.81 9.35 11.12
N LEU A 73 11.36 9.54 9.92
CA LEU A 73 12.71 10.03 9.72
C LEU A 73 12.86 11.50 10.15
N ARG A 74 11.82 12.32 9.93
CA ARG A 74 11.82 13.76 10.23
C ARG A 74 11.45 14.10 11.66
N ILE A 75 10.47 13.37 12.21
CA ILE A 75 9.83 13.72 13.47
C ILE A 75 10.19 12.68 14.54
N ARG A 76 10.93 13.13 15.55
CA ARG A 76 11.36 12.27 16.66
C ARG A 76 10.19 11.84 17.51
N GLU A 77 9.30 12.78 17.84
CA GLU A 77 8.12 12.60 18.69
C GLU A 77 7.04 11.78 17.97
N PRO A 78 6.69 10.57 18.44
CA PRO A 78 5.72 9.71 17.76
C PRO A 78 4.34 10.36 17.57
N GLU A 79 3.86 11.11 18.56
CA GLU A 79 2.56 11.78 18.55
C GLU A 79 2.43 12.85 17.44
N ALA A 80 3.55 13.39 16.97
CA ALA A 80 3.56 14.41 15.92
C ALA A 80 3.72 13.83 14.50
N ARG A 81 4.04 12.54 14.37
CA ARG A 81 4.23 11.89 13.06
C ARG A 81 2.96 11.83 12.20
N PRO A 82 1.76 11.53 12.74
CA PRO A 82 0.52 11.53 11.94
C PRO A 82 0.28 12.84 11.19
N LEU A 83 0.57 13.98 11.82
CA LEU A 83 0.43 15.30 11.20
C LEU A 83 1.41 15.50 10.04
N GLU A 84 2.64 15.01 10.15
CA GLU A 84 3.61 15.07 9.06
C GLU A 84 3.21 14.14 7.90
N VAL A 85 2.67 12.95 8.18
CA VAL A 85 2.11 12.06 7.15
C VAL A 85 1.00 12.76 6.36
N GLU A 86 0.07 13.42 7.06
CA GLU A 86 -1.01 14.17 6.40
C GLU A 86 -0.51 15.35 5.59
N ARG A 87 0.46 16.11 6.13
CA ARG A 87 1.07 17.23 5.42
C ARG A 87 1.74 16.74 4.13
N LEU A 88 2.49 15.64 4.20
CA LEU A 88 3.11 14.99 3.06
C LEU A 88 2.07 14.52 2.03
N GLY A 89 1.05 13.78 2.45
CA GLY A 89 0.00 13.27 1.56
C GLY A 89 -0.78 14.39 0.86
N ARG A 90 -1.10 15.48 1.58
CA ARG A 90 -1.72 16.68 1.00
C ARG A 90 -0.81 17.38 0.00
N SER A 91 0.47 17.54 0.33
CA SER A 91 1.43 18.19 -0.57
C SER A 91 1.62 17.36 -1.85
N LEU A 92 1.75 16.05 -1.71
CA LEU A 92 1.90 15.13 -2.84
C LEU A 92 0.64 15.07 -3.72
N SER A 93 -0.56 15.16 -3.13
CA SER A 93 -1.80 15.19 -3.92
C SER A 93 -1.95 16.50 -4.71
N GLN A 94 -1.56 17.63 -4.13
CA GLN A 94 -1.51 18.92 -4.83
C GLN A 94 -0.53 18.87 -6.01
N SER A 95 0.64 18.24 -5.82
CA SER A 95 1.63 18.03 -6.86
C SER A 95 1.13 17.23 -8.07
N LEU A 96 0.18 16.32 -7.86
CA LEU A 96 -0.46 15.54 -8.94
C LEU A 96 -1.52 16.33 -9.74
N GLY A 97 -1.75 17.61 -9.42
CA GLY A 97 -2.68 18.49 -10.14
C GLY A 97 -4.15 18.31 -9.75
N GLN A 98 -4.47 17.39 -8.85
CA GLN A 98 -5.81 17.17 -8.33
C GLN A 98 -5.74 17.01 -6.80
N PRO A 99 -6.00 18.08 -6.04
CA PRO A 99 -5.98 18.01 -4.58
C PRO A 99 -7.08 17.05 -4.11
N LEU A 100 -6.66 15.96 -3.46
CA LEU A 100 -7.57 14.96 -2.93
C LEU A 100 -8.23 15.48 -1.65
N ALA A 101 -9.52 15.20 -1.49
CA ALA A 101 -10.23 15.50 -0.26
C ALA A 101 -9.72 14.61 0.88
N LEU A 102 -9.56 15.18 2.07
CA LEU A 102 -9.28 14.42 3.30
C LEU A 102 -10.60 14.03 3.95
N VAL A 103 -10.84 12.73 4.16
CA VAL A 103 -12.09 12.22 4.74
C VAL A 103 -11.84 11.68 6.15
N PRO A 104 -12.26 12.39 7.21
CA PRO A 104 -11.88 12.04 8.57
C PRO A 104 -12.67 10.88 9.19
N PHE A 105 -13.81 10.53 8.58
CA PHE A 105 -14.75 9.55 9.12
C PHE A 105 -14.75 8.23 8.34
N ALA A 106 -13.86 8.07 7.35
CA ALA A 106 -13.84 6.91 6.48
C ALA A 106 -13.67 5.58 7.24
N SER A 107 -12.96 5.58 8.37
CA SER A 107 -12.78 4.39 9.21
C SER A 107 -14.06 3.89 9.89
N LYS A 108 -15.14 4.67 9.85
CA LYS A 108 -16.46 4.27 10.37
C LYS A 108 -17.35 3.64 9.28
N MET A 109 -16.88 3.62 8.04
CA MET A 109 -17.63 3.01 6.94
C MET A 109 -17.61 1.48 7.06
N PRO A 110 -18.71 0.80 6.71
CA PRO A 110 -18.73 -0.65 6.67
C PRO A 110 -17.74 -1.16 5.62
N THR A 111 -17.10 -2.30 5.90
CA THR A 111 -16.29 -2.97 4.87
C THR A 111 -17.18 -3.37 3.70
N PRO A 112 -16.84 -3.02 2.46
CA PRO A 112 -17.58 -3.45 1.28
C PRO A 112 -17.25 -4.92 0.95
N SER A 113 -17.58 -5.85 1.85
CA SER A 113 -17.15 -7.26 1.75
C SER A 113 -17.61 -7.92 0.45
N VAL A 114 -18.84 -7.66 0.00
CA VAL A 114 -19.38 -8.20 -1.26
C VAL A 114 -18.50 -7.85 -2.46
N PHE A 115 -17.93 -6.63 -2.48
CA PHE A 115 -17.02 -6.23 -3.55
C PHE A 115 -15.75 -7.10 -3.56
N TYR A 116 -15.17 -7.37 -2.40
CA TYR A 116 -13.98 -8.22 -2.30
C TYR A 116 -14.30 -9.70 -2.56
N ASP A 117 -15.44 -10.20 -2.07
CA ASP A 117 -15.89 -11.57 -2.32
C ASP A 117 -16.04 -11.85 -3.82
N MET A 118 -16.49 -10.85 -4.58
CA MET A 118 -16.61 -10.95 -6.03
C MET A 118 -15.28 -10.71 -6.77
N ASN A 119 -14.29 -10.10 -6.14
CA ASN A 119 -13.05 -9.64 -6.78
C ASN A 119 -11.82 -9.92 -5.87
N GLU A 120 -11.59 -11.18 -5.52
CA GLU A 120 -10.53 -11.59 -4.59
C GLU A 120 -9.12 -11.10 -4.99
N SER A 121 -8.83 -11.02 -6.30
CA SER A 121 -7.55 -10.47 -6.79
C SER A 121 -7.37 -9.00 -6.40
N LEU A 122 -8.44 -8.21 -6.42
CA LEU A 122 -8.40 -6.80 -6.02
C LEU A 122 -8.20 -6.64 -4.51
N LEU A 123 -8.66 -7.60 -3.69
CA LEU A 123 -8.34 -7.61 -2.26
C LEU A 123 -6.82 -7.71 -2.04
N LEU A 124 -6.15 -8.60 -2.78
CA LEU A 124 -4.69 -8.78 -2.68
C LEU A 124 -3.92 -7.54 -3.15
N GLU A 125 -4.32 -6.94 -4.26
CA GLU A 125 -3.69 -5.72 -4.79
C GLU A 125 -3.92 -4.51 -3.87
N CYS A 126 -5.15 -4.32 -3.38
CA CYS A 126 -5.47 -3.24 -2.44
C CYS A 126 -4.73 -3.42 -1.11
N ARG A 127 -4.59 -4.66 -0.63
CA ARG A 127 -3.80 -4.97 0.57
C ARG A 127 -2.32 -4.63 0.38
N LYS A 128 -1.75 -4.98 -0.77
CA LYS A 128 -0.35 -4.71 -1.10
C LYS A 128 -0.04 -3.21 -1.16
N LEU A 129 -0.97 -2.42 -1.69
CA LEU A 129 -0.87 -0.96 -1.80
C LEU A 129 -1.42 -0.21 -0.59
N MET A 130 -2.02 -0.92 0.38
CA MET A 130 -2.70 -0.36 1.54
C MET A 130 -3.74 0.71 1.14
N THR A 131 -4.59 0.38 0.17
CA THR A 131 -5.66 1.24 -0.36
C THR A 131 -7.03 0.60 -0.13
N PRO A 132 -7.58 0.65 1.10
CA PRO A 132 -8.93 0.15 1.38
C PRO A 132 -9.99 0.76 0.47
N VAL A 133 -10.91 -0.09 0.00
CA VAL A 133 -12.16 0.33 -0.64
C VAL A 133 -13.10 0.85 0.45
N LEU A 134 -13.57 2.08 0.29
CA LEU A 134 -14.44 2.79 1.23
C LEU A 134 -15.92 2.51 0.95
N TYR A 135 -16.27 2.41 -0.32
CA TYR A 135 -17.60 2.06 -0.79
C TYR A 135 -17.49 1.48 -2.21
N ALA A 136 -18.46 0.64 -2.57
CA ALA A 136 -18.60 0.10 -3.91
C ALA A 136 -20.10 -0.02 -4.20
N GLU A 137 -20.60 0.85 -5.07
CA GLU A 137 -21.95 0.75 -5.61
C GLU A 137 -21.88 -0.16 -6.83
N GLU A 138 -22.25 -1.42 -6.60
CA GLU A 138 -22.12 -2.52 -7.54
C GLU A 138 -20.67 -2.65 -8.05
N LEU A 139 -20.47 -2.49 -9.36
CA LEU A 139 -19.16 -2.46 -10.01
C LEU A 139 -18.97 -1.20 -10.85
N GLU A 140 -19.79 -0.16 -10.63
CA GLU A 140 -19.77 1.05 -11.46
C GLU A 140 -19.12 2.24 -10.74
N VAL A 141 -19.31 2.36 -9.42
CA VAL A 141 -18.76 3.47 -8.63
C VAL A 141 -18.02 2.92 -7.42
N ILE A 142 -16.70 3.08 -7.42
CA ILE A 142 -15.82 2.58 -6.37
C ILE A 142 -15.09 3.75 -5.73
N GLY A 143 -15.08 3.82 -4.40
CA GLY A 143 -14.26 4.77 -3.65
C GLY A 143 -13.10 4.06 -2.95
N ILE A 144 -11.89 4.60 -3.09
CA ILE A 144 -10.69 4.11 -2.40
C ILE A 144 -10.03 5.20 -1.56
N GLY A 145 -9.36 4.80 -0.48
CA GLY A 145 -8.66 5.70 0.44
C GLY A 145 -7.24 5.26 0.76
N SER A 146 -6.32 6.21 0.95
CA SER A 146 -4.98 5.96 1.47
C SER A 146 -4.36 7.27 1.95
N ILE A 147 -3.24 7.18 2.69
CA ILE A 147 -2.38 8.33 2.98
C ILE A 147 -1.51 8.72 1.78
N ASN A 148 -1.26 7.80 0.85
CA ASN A 148 -0.32 7.96 -0.25
C ASN A 148 -1.01 8.10 -1.61
N PRO A 149 -0.97 9.30 -2.24
CA PRO A 149 -1.58 9.53 -3.54
C PRO A 149 -1.02 8.66 -4.69
N ALA A 150 0.25 8.24 -4.63
CA ALA A 150 0.80 7.34 -5.64
C ALA A 150 0.14 5.94 -5.56
N ALA A 151 -0.05 5.43 -4.34
CA ALA A 151 -0.76 4.17 -4.11
C ALA A 151 -2.21 4.25 -4.63
N LEU A 152 -2.92 5.36 -4.34
CA LEU A 152 -4.27 5.60 -4.85
C LEU A 152 -4.34 5.57 -6.38
N ARG A 153 -3.39 6.23 -7.05
CA ARG A 153 -3.34 6.26 -8.52
C ARG A 153 -3.17 4.85 -9.09
N ILE A 154 -2.26 4.06 -8.54
CA ILE A 154 -2.01 2.69 -8.99
C ILE A 154 -3.25 1.82 -8.74
N SER A 155 -3.80 1.85 -7.53
CA SER A 155 -5.00 1.06 -7.19
C SER A 155 -6.21 1.43 -8.03
N ALA A 156 -6.42 2.73 -8.30
CA ALA A 156 -7.52 3.16 -9.16
C ALA A 156 -7.38 2.57 -10.58
N GLN A 157 -6.17 2.59 -11.15
CA GLN A 157 -5.90 2.00 -12.45
C GLN A 157 -6.13 0.48 -12.44
N THR A 158 -5.64 -0.20 -11.42
CA THR A 158 -5.82 -1.66 -11.26
C THR A 158 -7.30 -2.04 -11.14
N ILE A 159 -8.08 -1.32 -10.33
CA ILE A 159 -9.52 -1.54 -10.16
C ILE A 159 -10.23 -1.29 -11.49
N MET A 160 -9.98 -0.14 -12.14
CA MET A 160 -10.61 0.19 -13.41
C MET A 160 -10.37 -0.88 -14.47
N GLN A 161 -9.12 -1.33 -14.60
CA GLN A 161 -8.74 -2.36 -15.56
C GLN A 161 -9.40 -3.71 -15.25
N CYS A 162 -9.30 -4.17 -13.99
CA CYS A 162 -9.84 -5.47 -13.59
C CYS A 162 -11.36 -5.56 -13.76
N ILE A 163 -12.08 -4.48 -13.41
CA ILE A 163 -13.52 -4.44 -13.59
C ILE A 163 -13.89 -4.30 -15.07
N ALA A 164 -13.20 -3.46 -15.85
CA ALA A 164 -13.44 -3.34 -17.28
C ALA A 164 -13.25 -4.67 -18.02
N ASP A 165 -12.21 -5.44 -17.67
CA ASP A 165 -11.97 -6.76 -18.26
C ASP A 165 -13.07 -7.77 -17.92
N LYS A 166 -13.70 -7.62 -16.74
CA LYS A 166 -14.74 -8.51 -16.24
C LYS A 166 -16.14 -8.17 -16.76
N THR A 167 -16.46 -6.89 -16.89
CA THR A 167 -17.83 -6.41 -17.18
C THR A 167 -17.98 -5.79 -18.57
N GLY A 168 -16.87 -5.43 -19.22
CA GLY A 168 -16.87 -4.64 -20.46
C GLY A 168 -17.05 -3.13 -20.24
N THR A 169 -17.19 -2.68 -19.00
CA THR A 169 -17.43 -1.26 -18.65
C THR A 169 -16.37 -0.77 -17.67
N THR A 170 -15.76 0.38 -17.96
CA THR A 170 -14.81 1.02 -17.05
C THR A 170 -15.57 1.71 -15.91
N PRO A 171 -15.30 1.34 -14.64
CA PRO A 171 -15.95 2.00 -13.52
C PRO A 171 -15.41 3.41 -13.29
N MET A 172 -16.21 4.23 -12.61
CA MET A 172 -15.72 5.44 -11.97
C MET A 172 -15.04 5.08 -10.64
N VAL A 173 -13.75 5.42 -10.52
CA VAL A 173 -13.01 5.26 -9.26
C VAL A 173 -12.70 6.62 -8.65
N SER A 174 -13.27 6.89 -7.47
CA SER A 174 -12.94 8.06 -6.67
C SER A 174 -11.80 7.74 -5.70
N SER A 175 -10.92 8.71 -5.47
CA SER A 175 -9.79 8.60 -4.54
C SER A 175 -9.88 9.68 -3.48
N VAL A 176 -9.62 9.32 -2.23
CA VAL A 176 -9.57 10.28 -1.11
C VAL A 176 -8.35 10.05 -0.23
N LEU A 177 -7.87 11.13 0.38
CA LEU A 177 -6.89 11.04 1.44
C LEU A 177 -7.56 10.62 2.74
N LEU A 178 -6.80 9.88 3.56
CA LEU A 178 -7.19 9.46 4.89
C LEU A 178 -6.26 10.07 5.95
N HIS A 179 -6.79 10.27 7.16
CA HIS A 179 -5.93 10.46 8.33
C HIS A 179 -5.15 9.18 8.59
N HIS A 180 -3.95 9.31 9.14
CA HIS A 180 -3.07 8.17 9.43
C HIS A 180 -3.75 7.10 10.30
N GLU A 181 -4.39 7.50 11.41
CA GLU A 181 -5.10 6.57 12.29
C GLU A 181 -6.28 5.87 11.59
N GLY A 182 -7.06 6.63 10.82
CA GLY A 182 -8.21 6.10 10.09
C GLY A 182 -7.79 5.10 9.00
N TRP A 183 -6.67 5.39 8.34
CA TRP A 183 -6.07 4.49 7.34
C TRP A 183 -5.55 3.20 7.97
N ILE A 184 -4.83 3.26 9.09
CA ILE A 184 -4.39 2.07 9.83
C ILE A 184 -5.60 1.23 10.27
N SER A 185 -6.61 1.87 10.86
CA SER A 185 -7.83 1.18 11.30
C SER A 185 -8.53 0.45 10.14
N LEU A 186 -8.61 1.07 8.96
CA LEU A 186 -9.20 0.46 7.77
C LEU A 186 -8.35 -0.70 7.23
N CYS A 187 -7.03 -0.55 7.18
CA CYS A 187 -6.14 -1.64 6.77
C CYS A 187 -6.27 -2.85 7.70
N GLN A 188 -6.35 -2.62 9.01
CA GLN A 188 -6.56 -3.68 9.99
C GLN A 188 -7.93 -4.36 9.82
N GLN A 189 -8.98 -3.56 9.61
CA GLN A 189 -10.35 -4.06 9.44
C GLN A 189 -10.55 -4.86 8.15
N GLN A 190 -9.99 -4.39 7.02
CA GLN A 190 -10.24 -4.99 5.71
C GLN A 190 -9.21 -6.05 5.33
N PHE A 191 -7.96 -5.90 5.77
CA PHE A 191 -6.85 -6.75 5.33
C PHE A 191 -6.22 -7.56 6.45
N GLY A 192 -6.54 -7.25 7.71
CA GLY A 192 -5.96 -7.91 8.88
C GLY A 192 -4.48 -7.55 9.12
N ILE A 193 -4.03 -6.36 8.70
CA ILE A 193 -2.64 -5.89 8.78
C ILE A 193 -2.49 -4.56 9.49
#